data_AF-A0A1L3ZVH7-F1
#
_entry.id   AF-A0A1L3ZVH7-F1
#
_cell.length_a   1.000
_cell.length_b   1.000
_cell.length_c   1.000
_cell.angle_alpha   90.00
_cell.angle_beta   90.00
_cell.angle_gamma   90.00
#
_symmetry.space_group_name_H-M   'P 1'
#
loop_
_entity.id
_entity.type
_entity.pdbx_description
1 polymer ?
#
loop_
_entity_poly.entity_id
_entity_poly.type
_entity_poly.pdbx_seq_one_letter_code
_entity_poly.pdbx_strand_id
1 'polypeptide(L)' 'MLGSRYVRVKKFADLTGYTEKAVYRKIEDGVWLDGREYRRAPDGNICIDLEGYQKWVEGGREPALSR' A
#
# COMPACT_ATOMS: atom_id res chain seq x y z
N MET A 1 -9.02 10.89 15.69
CA MET A 1 -9.58 9.53 15.52
C MET A 1 -8.43 8.55 15.63
N LEU A 2 -8.46 7.63 16.61
CA LEU A 2 -7.46 6.58 16.77
C LEU A 2 -7.78 5.46 15.78
N GLY A 3 -7.47 5.67 14.50
CA GLY A 3 -7.52 4.62 13.48
C GLY A 3 -6.23 3.81 13.50
N SER A 4 -6.31 2.49 13.32
CA SER A 4 -5.11 1.66 13.12
C SER A 4 -4.37 2.13 11.87
N ARG A 5 -3.08 2.48 12.01
CA ARG A 5 -2.20 2.85 10.89
C ARG A 5 -2.11 1.75 9.83
N TYR A 6 -2.15 0.49 10.26
CA TYR A 6 -2.08 -0.69 9.41
C TYR A 6 -3.46 -1.31 9.22
N VAL A 7 -3.83 -1.57 7.96
CA VAL A 7 -5.08 -2.26 7.60
C VAL A 7 -4.83 -3.38 6.60
N ARG A 8 -5.70 -4.39 6.59
CA ARG A 8 -5.63 -5.49 5.62
C ARG A 8 -6.03 -5.00 4.23
N VAL A 9 -5.55 -5.69 3.19
CA VAL A 9 -5.79 -5.33 1.77
C VAL A 9 -7.28 -5.13 1.46
N LYS A 10 -8.16 -6.03 1.93
CA LYS A 10 -9.61 -5.89 1.77
C LYS A 10 -10.14 -4.58 2.37
N LYS A 11 -9.77 -4.26 3.61
CA LYS A 11 -10.22 -3.03 4.27
C LYS A 11 -9.65 -1.79 3.59
N PHE A 12 -8.41 -1.86 3.13
CA PHE A 12 -7.80 -0.78 2.34
C PHE A 12 -8.56 -0.53 1.03
N ALA A 13 -8.93 -1.59 0.32
CA ALA A 13 -9.76 -1.53 -0.89
C ALA A 13 -11.11 -0.85 -0.60
N ASP A 14 -11.80 -1.27 0.47
CA ASP A 14 -13.07 -0.66 0.89
C ASP A 14 -12.95 0.84 1.22
N LEU A 15 -11.81 1.26 1.81
CA LEU A 15 -11.59 2.64 2.23
C LEU A 15 -11.21 3.58 1.08
N THR A 16 -10.48 3.07 0.09
CA THR A 16 -9.84 3.91 -0.95
C THR A 16 -10.47 3.75 -2.33
N GLY A 17 -11.30 2.72 -2.54
CA GLY A 17 -11.84 2.36 -3.85
C GLY A 17 -10.85 1.60 -4.75
N TYR A 18 -9.64 1.29 -4.27
CA TYR A 18 -8.74 0.38 -4.97
C TYR A 18 -9.32 -1.03 -5.01
N THR A 19 -9.04 -1.78 -6.07
CA THR A 19 -9.26 -3.23 -6.06
C THR A 19 -8.11 -3.92 -5.33
N GLU A 20 -8.40 -5.04 -4.65
CA GLU A 20 -7.34 -5.86 -4.03
C GLU A 20 -6.27 -6.26 -5.05
N LYS A 21 -6.68 -6.59 -6.28
CA LYS A 21 -5.79 -6.91 -7.40
C LYS A 21 -4.81 -5.77 -7.71
N ALA A 22 -5.27 -4.52 -7.72
CA ALA A 22 -4.41 -3.37 -7.98
C ALA A 22 -3.38 -3.17 -6.87
N VAL A 23 -3.75 -3.44 -5.62
CA VAL A 23 -2.83 -3.39 -4.47
C VAL A 23 -1.73 -4.44 -4.60
N TYR A 24 -2.10 -5.71 -4.83
CA TYR A 24 -1.10 -6.77 -5.01
C TYR A 24 -0.18 -6.48 -6.19
N ARG A 25 -0.73 -5.98 -7.30
CA ARG A 25 0.08 -5.63 -8.47
C ARG A 25 1.08 -4.51 -8.19
N LYS A 26 0.73 -3.48 -7.41
CA LYS A 26 1.69 -2.44 -6.99
C LYS A 26 2.83 -3.00 -6.15
N ILE A 27 2.56 -4.02 -5.34
CA ILE A 27 3.57 -4.71 -4.54
C ILE A 27 4.45 -5.60 -5.43
N GLU A 28 3.85 -6.35 -6.35
CA GLU A 28 4.56 -7.22 -7.31
C GLU A 28 5.45 -6.41 -8.27
N ASP A 29 4.94 -5.30 -8.79
CA ASP A 29 5.65 -4.40 -9.72
C ASP A 29 6.71 -3.54 -8.99
N GLY A 30 6.85 -3.68 -7.65
CA GLY A 30 7.82 -2.92 -6.85
C GLY A 30 7.50 -1.43 -6.71
N VAL A 31 6.30 -1.00 -7.10
CA VAL A 31 5.81 0.38 -6.95
C VAL A 31 5.58 0.69 -5.47
N TRP A 32 5.08 -0.28 -4.71
CA TRP A 32 4.97 -0.24 -3.27
C TRP A 32 6.05 -1.13 -2.65
N LEU A 33 6.72 -0.61 -1.63
CA LEU A 33 7.90 -1.22 -1.01
C LEU A 33 7.58 -1.65 0.43
N ASP A 34 8.15 -2.80 0.83
CA ASP A 34 8.01 -3.31 2.20
C ASP A 34 8.62 -2.32 3.20
N GLY A 35 7.86 -1.98 4.24
CA GLY A 35 8.21 -0.98 5.23
C GLY A 35 7.91 0.47 4.82
N ARG A 36 7.42 0.72 3.59
CA ARG A 36 6.97 2.05 3.14
C ARG A 36 5.46 2.11 2.98
N GLU A 37 4.90 1.53 1.93
CA GLU A 37 3.46 1.56 1.67
C GLU A 37 2.74 0.31 2.22
N TYR A 38 3.47 -0.78 2.45
CA TYR A 38 2.93 -1.99 3.06
C TYR A 38 3.97 -2.67 3.97
N ARG A 39 3.53 -3.64 4.77
CA ARG A 39 4.39 -4.52 5.58
C ARG A 39 3.83 -5.93 5.57
N ARG A 40 4.72 -6.93 5.54
CA ARG A 40 4.37 -8.32 5.86
C ARG A 40 4.37 -8.52 7.37
N ALA A 41 3.21 -8.85 7.93
CA ALA A 41 3.07 -9.16 9.33
C ALA A 41 3.74 -10.52 9.65
N PRO A 42 4.06 -10.80 10.94
CA PRO A 42 4.74 -12.03 11.34
C PRO A 42 4.00 -13.33 10.96
N ASP A 43 2.69 -13.25 10.74
CA ASP A 43 1.79 -14.31 10.28
C ASP A 43 1.72 -14.45 8.75
N GLY A 44 2.60 -13.77 8.00
CA GLY A 44 2.69 -13.81 6.54
C GLY A 44 1.68 -12.92 5.81
N ASN A 45 0.85 -12.20 6.56
CA ASN A 45 -0.24 -11.41 6.05
C ASN A 45 0.21 -10.01 5.60
N ILE A 46 -0.26 -9.54 4.44
CA ILE A 46 -0.01 -8.16 3.98
C ILE A 46 -0.91 -7.15 4.71
N CYS A 47 -0.28 -6.14 5.27
CA CYS A 47 -0.92 -4.98 5.87
C CYS A 47 -0.47 -3.71 5.15
N ILE A 48 -1.40 -2.87 4.75
CA ILE A 48 -1.14 -1.58 4.11
C ILE A 48 -0.95 -0.52 5.18
N ASP A 49 0.10 0.28 5.03
CA ASP A 49 0.39 1.43 5.89
C ASP A 49 -0.37 2.65 5.33
N LEU A 50 -1.41 3.11 6.02
CA LEU A 50 -2.23 4.22 5.54
C LEU A 50 -1.43 5.53 5.46
N GLU A 51 -0.48 5.76 6.37
CA GLU A 51 0.41 6.94 6.30
C GLU A 51 1.40 6.81 5.15
N GLY A 52 1.95 5.60 4.94
CA GLY A 52 2.83 5.31 3.81
C GLY A 52 2.14 5.55 2.48
N TYR A 53 0.93 5.02 2.33
CA TYR A 53 0.07 5.26 1.18
C TYR A 53 -0.23 6.75 0.97
N GLN A 54 -0.61 7.50 2.01
CA GLN A 54 -0.86 8.94 1.91
C GLN A 54 0.37 9.68 1.39
N LYS A 55 1.56 9.42 1.97
CA LYS A 55 2.81 10.01 1.50
C LYS A 55 3.14 9.64 0.06
N TRP A 56 2.82 8.41 -0.37
CA TRP A 56 3.00 7.98 -1.75
C TRP A 56 2.06 8.73 -2.71
N VAL A 57 0.80 8.95 -2.33
CA VAL A 57 -0.17 9.73 -3.11
C VAL A 57 0.27 11.20 -3.21
N GLU A 58 0.65 11.81 -2.09
CA GLU A 58 1.08 13.21 -2.03
C GLU A 58 2.44 13.43 -2.70
N GLY A 59 3.31 12.42 -2.68
CA GLY A 59 4.68 12.47 -3.17
C GLY A 59 4.85 12.30 -4.68
N GLY A 60 3.75 12.04 -5.42
CA GLY A 60 3.66 12.13 -6.88
C GLY A 60 4.95 11.83 -7.64
N ARG A 61 5.52 10.63 -7.51
CA ARG A 61 6.63 10.19 -8.36
C ARG A 61 6.18 9.00 -9.19
N GLU A 62 6.14 9.23 -10.50
CA GLU A 62 5.94 8.21 -11.52
C GLU A 62 6.85 7.01 -11.26
N PRO A 63 6.38 5.77 -11.48
CA PRO A 63 7.29 4.63 -11.51
C PRO A 63 8.38 4.93 -12.52
N ALA A 64 9.63 4.64 -12.16
CA ALA A 64 10.79 4.79 -13.01
C ALA A 64 10.71 3.83 -14.22
N LEU A 65 9.83 4.15 -15.17
CA LEU A 65 9.86 3.69 -16.56
C LEU A 65 10.20 4.91 -17.40
N SER A 66 11.41 5.42 -17.18
CA SER A 66 12.08 6.37 -18.06
C SER A 66 13.55 6.00 -18.10
N ARG A 67 13.83 4.82 -18.65
CA ARG A 67 15.06 4.50 -19.41
C ARG A 67 14.94 3.14 -20.09
#